data_AF-A0AAV9MAZ4-F1
#
_entry.id   AF-A0AAV9MAZ4-F1
#
_cell.length_a   1.000
_cell.length_b   1.000
_cell.length_c   1.000
_cell.angle_alpha   90.00
_cell.angle_beta   90.00
_cell.angle_gamma   90.00
#
_symmetry.space_group_name_H-M   'P 1'
#
loop_
_entity.id
_entity.type
_entity.pdbx_description
1 polymer ?
#
loop_
_entity_poly.entity_id
_entity_poly.type
_entity_poly.pdbx_seq_one_letter_code
_entity_poly.pdbx_strand_id
1 'polypeptide(L)'
;MSADWSKLPYDLLVLMARRFNLIENYLNFGIVCKSWHSVTTKDNFNNDLSRIPWLMLVEEEEHDGTSSCRKFFSLYNGMILKKKIPKASGKRCMESMGWLITVGKDEGEISLLHPFSDVEIELPHPNTMENYEHDRTAELWTSFSKAVLSASPSHTSDYVLMVMLPEGLSNNLSFWRPGDLRWNRIIWDEPEHVDVT
;
A
#
# COMPACT_ATOMS: atom_id res chain seq x y z
N MET A 1 -7.38 18.95 44.08
CA MET A 1 -8.39 18.09 43.42
C MET A 1 -7.90 17.83 42.00
N SER A 2 -7.81 16.56 41.59
CA SER A 2 -7.45 16.21 40.20
C SER A 2 -8.67 16.46 39.31
N ALA A 3 -8.49 17.15 38.18
CA ALA A 3 -9.54 17.31 37.20
C ALA A 3 -9.83 15.95 36.52
N ASP A 4 -11.11 15.57 36.46
CA ASP A 4 -11.54 14.32 35.82
C ASP A 4 -11.69 14.52 34.31
N TRP A 5 -10.58 14.30 33.59
CA TRP A 5 -10.52 14.40 32.13
C TRP A 5 -11.36 13.34 31.40
N SER A 6 -11.88 12.32 32.10
CA SER A 6 -12.78 11.33 31.48
C SER A 6 -14.16 11.91 31.14
N LYS A 7 -14.52 13.05 31.74
CA LYS A 7 -15.79 13.76 31.55
C LYS A 7 -15.73 14.90 30.54
N LEU A 8 -14.64 14.98 29.76
CA LEU A 8 -14.54 15.93 28.65
C LEU A 8 -15.74 15.75 27.68
N PRO A 9 -16.38 16.86 27.24
CA PRO A 9 -17.36 16.83 26.17
C PRO A 9 -16.85 16.14 24.91
N TYR A 10 -17.73 15.42 24.23
CA TYR A 10 -17.44 14.67 23.00
C TYR A 10 -16.75 15.55 21.94
N ASP A 11 -17.27 16.76 21.69
CA ASP A 11 -16.72 17.66 20.68
C ASP A 11 -15.28 18.09 20.97
N LEU A 12 -14.93 18.26 22.25
CA LEU A 12 -13.55 18.59 22.64
C LEU A 12 -12.62 17.39 22.42
N LEU A 13 -13.09 16.17 22.71
CA LEU A 13 -12.32 14.96 22.44
C LEU A 13 -12.09 14.78 20.93
N VAL A 14 -13.09 15.06 20.09
CA VAL A 14 -12.93 15.05 18.62
C VAL A 14 -11.91 16.08 18.17
N LEU A 15 -11.95 17.31 18.70
CA LEU A 15 -10.98 18.35 18.37
C LEU A 15 -9.56 17.99 18.81
N MET A 16 -9.40 17.30 19.94
CA MET A 16 -8.10 16.76 20.37
C MET A 16 -7.64 15.64 19.44
N ALA A 17 -8.52 14.68 19.13
CA ALA A 17 -8.24 13.55 18.25
C ALA A 17 -7.71 14.02 16.88
N ARG A 18 -8.33 15.06 16.30
CA ARG A 18 -7.94 15.66 15.01
C ARG A 18 -6.59 16.39 15.00
N ARG A 19 -5.99 16.64 16.17
CA ARG A 19 -4.69 17.31 16.31
C ARG A 19 -3.51 16.34 16.36
N PHE A 20 -3.75 15.03 16.46
CA PHE A 20 -2.66 14.07 16.46
C PHE A 20 -2.14 13.80 15.04
N ASN A 21 -0.91 14.24 14.79
CA ASN A 21 -0.23 14.04 13.50
C ASN A 21 0.34 12.62 13.35
N LEU A 22 0.50 11.89 14.46
CA LEU A 22 1.07 10.55 14.50
C LEU A 22 -0.02 9.53 14.79
N ILE A 23 -0.07 8.47 13.98
CA ILE A 23 -1.00 7.34 14.19
C ILE A 23 -0.81 6.73 15.58
N GLU A 24 0.40 6.68 16.10
CA GLU A 24 0.70 6.14 17.43
C GLU A 24 0.03 6.93 18.53
N ASN A 25 0.16 8.26 18.50
CA ASN A 25 -0.47 9.13 19.49
C ASN A 25 -2.00 9.04 19.37
N TYR A 26 -2.51 8.91 18.15
CA TYR A 26 -3.95 8.74 17.91
C TYR A 26 -4.48 7.41 18.46
N LEU A 27 -3.75 6.32 18.26
CA LEU A 27 -4.09 5.01 18.82
C LEU A 27 -3.94 5.00 20.36
N ASN A 28 -2.88 5.60 20.88
CA ASN A 28 -2.64 5.75 22.32
C ASN A 28 -3.72 6.62 22.99
N PHE A 29 -4.27 7.61 22.27
CA PHE A 29 -5.40 8.39 22.72
C PHE A 29 -6.66 7.52 22.87
N GLY A 30 -6.89 6.59 21.94
CA GLY A 30 -8.05 5.68 22.00
C GLY A 30 -8.00 4.65 23.13
N ILE A 31 -6.82 4.28 23.63
CA ILE A 31 -6.70 3.27 24.70
C ILE A 31 -6.89 3.82 26.12
N VAL A 32 -7.04 5.14 26.30
CA VAL A 32 -7.14 5.78 27.62
C VAL A 32 -8.38 5.33 28.39
N CYS A 33 -9.56 5.47 27.79
CA CYS A 33 -10.84 5.03 28.37
C CYS A 33 -11.92 4.91 27.28
N LYS A 34 -13.09 4.37 27.62
CA LYS A 34 -14.21 4.18 26.66
C LYS A 34 -14.65 5.47 25.97
N SER A 35 -14.66 6.59 26.70
CA SER A 35 -15.04 7.90 26.15
C SER A 35 -14.06 8.34 25.05
N TRP A 36 -12.76 8.21 25.30
CA TRP A 36 -11.71 8.60 24.35
C TRP A 36 -11.65 7.61 23.18
N HIS A 37 -11.78 6.30 23.44
CA HIS A 37 -11.90 5.29 22.40
C HIS A 37 -13.04 5.59 21.41
N SER A 38 -14.18 6.11 21.90
CA SER A 38 -15.36 6.36 21.07
C SER A 38 -15.15 7.43 19.99
N VAL A 39 -14.18 8.33 20.16
CA VAL A 39 -13.85 9.37 19.16
C VAL A 39 -12.66 8.98 18.27
N THR A 40 -11.92 7.92 18.59
CA THR A 40 -10.78 7.42 17.79
C THR A 40 -11.28 6.62 16.58
N THR A 41 -12.06 7.27 15.72
CA THR A 41 -12.61 6.69 14.48
C THR A 41 -11.77 7.06 13.27
N LYS A 42 -11.99 6.39 12.13
CA LYS A 42 -11.31 6.75 10.86
C LYS A 42 -11.61 8.20 10.44
N ASP A 43 -12.85 8.64 10.65
CA ASP A 43 -13.33 9.98 10.21
C ASP A 43 -12.78 11.12 11.08
N ASN A 44 -12.47 10.84 12.34
CA ASN A 44 -11.86 11.81 13.24
C ASN A 44 -10.34 11.85 13.15
N PHE A 45 -9.74 10.91 12.41
CA PHE A 45 -8.31 10.93 12.16
C PHE A 45 -8.01 11.89 11.00
N ASN A 46 -7.33 12.98 11.31
CA ASN A 46 -7.06 14.03 10.33
C ASN A 46 -6.05 13.55 9.28
N ASN A 47 -6.55 13.21 8.10
CA ASN A 47 -5.77 12.69 6.97
C ASN A 47 -5.08 13.79 6.14
N ASP A 48 -5.40 15.06 6.38
CA ASP A 48 -4.81 16.20 5.66
C ASP A 48 -3.41 16.57 6.20
N LEU A 49 -3.06 16.06 7.38
CA LEU A 49 -1.76 16.30 7.98
C LEU A 49 -0.70 15.43 7.30
N SER A 50 0.37 16.08 6.81
CA SER A 50 1.55 15.38 6.31
C SER A 50 2.16 14.51 7.42
N ARG A 51 2.25 13.20 7.18
CA ARG A 51 2.76 12.23 8.16
C ARG A 51 4.13 11.72 7.78
N ILE A 52 4.93 11.44 8.79
CA ILE A 52 6.16 10.67 8.61
C ILE A 52 5.73 9.24 8.27
N PRO A 53 6.18 8.69 7.12
CA PRO A 53 5.78 7.35 6.70
C PRO A 53 6.38 6.30 7.64
N TRP A 54 5.64 5.22 7.82
CA TRP A 54 6.18 4.00 8.39
C TRP A 54 6.82 3.17 7.29
N LEU A 55 8.00 2.63 7.55
CA LEU A 55 8.69 1.76 6.61
C LEU A 55 8.31 0.32 6.89
N MET A 56 7.71 -0.35 5.90
CA MET A 56 7.58 -1.80 5.97
C MET A 56 8.98 -2.42 5.82
N LEU A 57 9.37 -3.23 6.80
CA LEU A 57 10.63 -3.96 6.75
C LEU A 57 10.48 -5.23 5.90
N VAL A 58 11.62 -5.68 5.36
CA VAL A 58 11.71 -6.95 4.62
C VAL A 58 11.24 -8.10 5.52
N GLU A 59 10.61 -9.11 4.91
CA GLU A 59 10.21 -10.32 5.64
C GLU A 59 11.48 -11.01 6.16
N GLU A 60 11.48 -11.39 7.43
CA GLU A 60 12.52 -12.26 7.96
C GLU A 60 12.12 -13.70 7.66
N GLU A 61 13.07 -14.49 7.16
CA GLU A 61 12.90 -15.94 7.03
C GLU A 61 12.91 -16.54 8.44
N GLU A 62 11.72 -16.70 9.04
CA GLU A 62 11.60 -17.40 10.32
C GLU A 62 11.82 -18.91 10.10
N HIS A 63 12.58 -19.55 10.99
CA HIS A 63 12.95 -20.97 10.91
C HIS A 63 11.76 -21.95 10.88
N ASP A 64 10.54 -21.48 11.18
CA ASP A 64 9.32 -22.28 11.14
C ASP A 64 8.45 -22.04 9.88
N GLY A 65 8.84 -21.11 8.99
CA GLY A 65 8.15 -20.82 7.74
C GLY A 65 6.76 -20.18 7.90
N THR A 66 6.40 -19.66 9.09
CA THR A 66 5.02 -19.22 9.39
C THR A 66 4.84 -17.74 9.73
N SER A 67 5.85 -16.90 9.48
CA SER A 67 5.75 -15.47 9.79
C SER A 67 4.80 -14.71 8.87
N SER A 68 3.50 -14.83 9.12
CA SER A 68 2.46 -13.97 8.55
C SER A 68 2.51 -12.52 9.06
N CYS A 69 3.56 -12.13 9.78
CA CYS A 69 3.70 -10.83 10.39
C CYS A 69 4.59 -9.90 9.55
N ARG A 70 4.07 -8.71 9.27
CA ARG A 70 4.86 -7.59 8.73
C ARG A 70 5.29 -6.68 9.86
N LYS A 71 6.55 -6.24 9.81
CA LYS A 71 7.11 -5.24 10.73
C LYS A 71 7.09 -3.89 10.05
N PHE A 72 6.63 -2.87 10.76
CA PHE A 72 6.65 -1.48 10.32
C PHE A 72 7.52 -0.68 11.28
N PHE A 73 8.48 0.05 10.73
CA PHE A 73 9.40 0.91 11.48
C PHE A 73 8.98 2.37 11.38
N SER A 74 8.80 3.00 12.54
CA SER A 74 8.49 4.42 12.66
C SER A 74 9.78 5.24 12.62
N LEU A 75 9.95 6.06 11.58
CA LEU A 75 11.09 6.98 11.47
C LEU A 75 11.06 8.10 12.54
N TYR A 76 9.91 8.31 13.17
CA TYR A 76 9.73 9.37 14.16
C TYR A 76 10.40 9.05 15.50
N ASN A 77 10.22 7.84 16.02
CA ASN A 77 10.68 7.44 17.36
C ASN A 77 11.38 6.09 17.40
N GLY A 78 11.59 5.43 16.26
CA GLY A 78 12.24 4.13 16.18
C GLY A 78 11.39 2.96 16.65
N MET A 79 10.08 3.14 16.85
CA MET A 79 9.19 2.05 17.24
C MET A 79 8.98 1.04 16.10
N ILE A 80 8.86 -0.24 16.47
CA ILE A 80 8.50 -1.33 15.56
C ILE A 80 7.09 -1.80 15.88
N LEU A 81 6.18 -1.65 14.91
CA LEU A 81 4.84 -2.24 14.95
C LEU A 81 4.87 -3.58 14.23
N LYS A 82 4.48 -4.64 14.93
CA LYS A 82 4.25 -5.96 14.33
C LYS A 82 2.76 -6.10 14.03
N LYS A 83 2.42 -6.36 12.77
CA LYS A 83 1.04 -6.56 12.31
C LYS A 83 0.95 -7.87 11.54
N LYS A 84 -0.02 -8.71 11.90
CA LYS A 84 -0.35 -9.91 11.14
C LYS A 84 -1.05 -9.50 9.84
N ILE A 85 -0.44 -9.83 8.70
CA ILE A 85 -0.94 -9.59 7.34
C ILE A 85 -0.67 -10.87 6.53
N PRO A 86 -1.43 -11.95 6.71
CA PRO A 86 -1.13 -13.25 6.12
C PRO A 86 -1.08 -13.22 4.59
N LYS A 87 -1.95 -12.42 3.97
CA LYS A 87 -2.03 -12.23 2.52
C LYS A 87 -0.80 -11.56 1.89
N ALA A 88 0.06 -10.95 2.71
CA ALA A 88 1.31 -10.37 2.27
C ALA A 88 2.51 -11.31 2.47
N SER A 89 2.35 -12.47 3.12
CA SER A 89 3.49 -13.38 3.41
C SER A 89 4.05 -13.99 2.13
N GLY A 90 5.36 -14.03 2.00
CA GLY A 90 6.04 -14.50 0.78
C GLY A 90 5.88 -13.56 -0.43
N LYS A 91 5.31 -12.36 -0.23
CA LYS A 91 5.06 -11.39 -1.31
C LYS A 91 5.91 -10.13 -1.14
N ARG A 92 6.46 -9.61 -2.23
CA ARG A 92 6.97 -8.23 -2.26
C ARG A 92 5.80 -7.28 -2.08
N CYS A 93 6.02 -6.20 -1.34
CA CYS A 93 5.02 -5.17 -1.11
C CYS A 93 5.56 -3.80 -1.52
N MET A 94 4.77 -3.05 -2.29
CA MET A 94 4.98 -1.63 -2.60
C MET A 94 3.78 -0.83 -2.13
N GLU A 95 3.96 0.42 -1.70
CA GLU A 95 2.86 1.26 -1.25
C GLU A 95 2.44 2.25 -2.34
N SER A 96 1.13 2.44 -2.48
CA SER A 96 0.57 3.59 -3.16
C SER A 96 -0.82 3.91 -2.59
N MET A 97 -1.10 5.18 -2.30
CA MET A 97 -2.42 5.67 -1.87
C MET A 97 -3.01 4.92 -0.65
N GLY A 98 -2.15 4.48 0.28
CA GLY A 98 -2.51 3.73 1.49
C GLY A 98 -2.75 2.23 1.28
N TRP A 99 -2.55 1.73 0.07
CA TRP A 99 -2.71 0.31 -0.28
C TRP A 99 -1.35 -0.33 -0.58
N LEU A 100 -1.26 -1.63 -0.31
CA LEU A 100 -0.10 -2.44 -0.67
C LEU A 100 -0.35 -3.10 -2.02
N ILE A 101 0.50 -2.84 -2.99
CA ILE A 101 0.62 -3.65 -4.20
C ILE A 101 1.50 -4.84 -3.83
N THR A 102 0.91 -6.04 -3.80
CA THR A 102 1.62 -7.27 -3.48
C THR A 102 1.97 -8.03 -4.76
N VAL A 103 3.16 -8.64 -4.81
CA VAL A 103 3.60 -9.52 -5.90
C VAL A 103 4.17 -10.79 -5.27
N GLY A 104 3.55 -11.94 -5.55
CA GLY A 104 4.01 -13.23 -5.03
C GLY A 104 5.31 -13.71 -5.65
N LYS A 105 6.10 -14.43 -4.85
CA LYS A 105 7.39 -14.97 -5.27
C LYS A 105 7.28 -16.12 -6.26
N ASP A 106 6.27 -16.97 -6.08
CA ASP A 106 6.17 -18.25 -6.80
C ASP A 106 5.47 -18.10 -8.14
N GLU A 107 4.22 -17.64 -8.14
CA GLU A 107 3.40 -17.52 -9.36
C GLU A 107 3.41 -16.11 -9.94
N GLY A 108 3.90 -15.11 -9.18
CA GLY A 108 3.86 -13.71 -9.62
C GLY A 108 2.46 -13.10 -9.51
N GLU A 109 1.60 -13.67 -8.66
CA GLU A 109 0.25 -13.16 -8.43
C GLU A 109 0.31 -11.74 -7.87
N ILE A 110 -0.51 -10.86 -8.45
CA ILE A 110 -0.53 -9.44 -8.10
C ILE A 110 -1.87 -9.13 -7.44
N SER A 111 -1.85 -8.43 -6.31
CA SER A 111 -3.07 -7.94 -5.68
C SER A 111 -2.89 -6.58 -5.02
N LEU A 112 -3.98 -5.83 -4.89
CA LEU A 112 -4.06 -4.66 -4.03
C LEU A 112 -4.60 -5.09 -2.67
N LEU A 113 -3.80 -4.93 -1.62
CA LEU A 113 -4.14 -5.32 -0.26
C LEU A 113 -4.24 -4.10 0.63
N HIS A 114 -5.37 -3.95 1.33
CA HIS A 114 -5.49 -2.93 2.37
C HIS A 114 -4.87 -3.45 3.67
N PRO A 115 -3.82 -2.80 4.21
CA PRO A 115 -3.00 -3.36 5.30
C PRO A 115 -3.74 -3.55 6.64
N PHE A 116 -4.93 -2.95 6.80
CA PHE A 116 -5.67 -2.93 8.07
C PHE A 116 -7.12 -3.41 8.00
N SER A 117 -7.65 -3.79 6.82
CA SER A 117 -9.07 -4.16 6.68
C SER A 117 -9.30 -5.52 6.03
N ASP A 118 -8.25 -6.32 5.83
CA ASP A 118 -8.27 -7.63 5.16
C ASP A 118 -8.84 -7.64 3.72
N VAL A 119 -9.27 -6.48 3.22
CA VAL A 119 -9.76 -6.25 1.87
C VAL A 119 -8.60 -6.44 0.89
N GLU A 120 -8.86 -7.26 -0.12
CA GLU A 120 -7.93 -7.56 -1.19
C GLU A 120 -8.67 -7.47 -2.53
N ILE A 121 -7.98 -6.93 -3.53
CA ILE A 121 -8.45 -6.86 -4.91
C ILE A 121 -7.42 -7.61 -5.74
N GLU A 122 -7.80 -8.79 -6.22
CA GLU A 122 -6.98 -9.58 -7.13
C GLU A 122 -6.90 -8.91 -8.49
N LEU A 123 -5.70 -8.89 -9.06
CA LEU A 123 -5.43 -8.30 -10.37
C LEU A 123 -5.22 -9.41 -11.41
N PRO A 124 -5.39 -9.11 -12.71
CA PRO A 124 -5.03 -10.06 -13.76
C PRO A 124 -3.58 -10.50 -13.61
N HIS A 125 -3.35 -11.79 -13.82
CA HIS A 125 -2.02 -12.36 -13.77
C HIS A 125 -1.09 -11.67 -14.81
N PRO A 126 0.19 -11.43 -14.49
CA PRO A 126 1.12 -10.74 -15.40
C PRO A 126 1.30 -11.45 -16.75
N ASN A 127 0.95 -12.73 -16.86
CA ASN A 127 0.88 -13.48 -18.13
C ASN A 127 -0.10 -12.89 -19.17
N THR A 128 -0.99 -11.99 -18.75
CA THR A 128 -1.90 -11.27 -19.64
C THR A 128 -1.23 -10.05 -20.30
N MET A 129 0.00 -9.72 -19.92
CA MET A 129 0.83 -8.69 -20.56
C MET A 129 1.42 -9.23 -21.87
N GLU A 130 1.51 -8.36 -22.88
CA GLU A 130 2.21 -8.69 -24.13
C GLU A 130 3.70 -8.97 -23.86
N ASN A 131 4.29 -9.94 -24.58
CA ASN A 131 5.68 -10.39 -24.48
C ASN A 131 6.10 -11.10 -23.16
N TYR A 132 5.15 -11.48 -22.31
CA TYR A 132 5.42 -12.18 -21.04
C TYR A 132 6.37 -13.39 -21.14
N GLU A 133 6.26 -14.18 -22.22
CA GLU A 133 7.10 -15.38 -22.41
C GLU A 133 8.57 -15.06 -22.72
N HIS A 134 8.89 -13.86 -23.20
CA HIS A 134 10.27 -13.46 -23.51
C HIS A 134 11.03 -12.98 -22.27
N ASP A 135 10.33 -12.39 -21.30
CA ASP A 135 10.90 -11.80 -20.07
C ASP A 135 10.90 -12.77 -18.87
N ARG A 136 10.59 -14.05 -19.08
CA ARG A 136 10.59 -15.14 -18.07
C ARG A 136 11.95 -15.43 -17.41
N THR A 137 13.00 -14.73 -17.80
CA THR A 137 14.38 -14.99 -17.32
C THR A 137 14.66 -14.40 -15.93
N ALA A 138 13.80 -13.52 -15.42
CA ALA A 138 13.92 -12.90 -14.10
C ALA A 138 12.77 -13.34 -13.17
N GLU A 139 13.08 -13.46 -11.87
CA GLU A 139 12.07 -13.71 -10.84
C GLU A 139 11.04 -12.56 -10.85
N LEU A 140 9.81 -12.81 -11.33
CA LEU A 140 8.78 -11.79 -11.59
C LEU A 140 8.50 -10.86 -10.40
N TRP A 141 8.64 -11.36 -9.18
CA TRP A 141 8.50 -10.58 -7.95
C TRP A 141 9.54 -9.46 -7.82
N THR A 142 10.70 -9.58 -8.47
CA THR A 142 11.74 -8.55 -8.55
C THR A 142 11.56 -7.59 -9.75
N SER A 143 10.89 -8.04 -10.81
CA SER A 143 10.76 -7.30 -12.08
C SER A 143 9.93 -6.02 -11.98
N PHE A 144 8.95 -5.94 -11.06
CA PHE A 144 8.23 -4.68 -10.85
C PHE A 144 9.13 -3.63 -10.19
N SER A 145 9.64 -2.68 -10.95
CA SER A 145 10.48 -1.62 -10.38
C SER A 145 9.64 -0.58 -9.63
N LYS A 146 8.41 -0.32 -10.11
CA LYS A 146 7.48 0.66 -9.53
C LYS A 146 6.01 0.32 -9.84
N ALA A 147 5.13 0.63 -8.91
CA ALA A 147 3.68 0.58 -9.08
C ALA A 147 3.04 1.81 -8.43
N VAL A 148 2.05 2.43 -9.09
CA VAL A 148 1.37 3.64 -8.61
C VAL A 148 -0.12 3.58 -8.93
N LEU A 149 -0.94 3.95 -7.95
CA LEU A 149 -2.38 4.15 -8.07
C LEU A 149 -2.70 5.61 -8.36
N SER A 150 -3.60 5.87 -9.31
CA SER A 150 -4.10 7.23 -9.59
C SER A 150 -5.01 7.77 -8.48
N ALA A 151 -5.71 6.89 -7.77
CA ALA A 151 -6.57 7.21 -6.63
C ALA A 151 -6.68 6.02 -5.68
N SER A 152 -7.08 6.26 -4.43
CA SER A 152 -7.24 5.18 -3.45
C SER A 152 -8.52 4.36 -3.72
N PRO A 153 -8.43 3.02 -3.84
CA PRO A 153 -9.60 2.14 -3.93
C PRO A 153 -10.54 2.25 -2.73
N SER A 154 -10.08 2.81 -1.60
CA SER A 154 -10.91 3.09 -0.43
C SER A 154 -11.86 4.28 -0.61
N HIS A 155 -11.66 5.12 -1.63
CA HIS A 155 -12.41 6.36 -1.84
C HIS A 155 -13.21 6.38 -3.13
N THR A 156 -12.75 5.66 -4.16
CA THR A 156 -13.39 5.64 -5.48
C THR A 156 -13.22 4.27 -6.14
N SER A 157 -14.18 3.89 -6.97
CA SER A 157 -14.06 2.75 -7.89
C SER A 157 -13.39 3.12 -9.22
N ASP A 158 -13.22 4.42 -9.49
CA ASP A 158 -12.56 4.94 -10.69
C ASP A 158 -11.09 5.27 -10.38
N TYR A 159 -10.24 4.25 -10.53
CA TYR A 159 -8.80 4.37 -10.35
C TYR A 159 -8.06 3.53 -11.39
N VAL A 160 -6.79 3.87 -11.60
CA VAL A 160 -5.87 3.16 -12.49
C VAL A 160 -4.65 2.73 -11.69
N LEU A 161 -4.27 1.47 -11.80
CA LEU A 161 -2.98 0.98 -11.35
C LEU A 161 -2.02 0.99 -12.53
N MET A 162 -0.91 1.72 -12.41
CA MET A 162 0.17 1.71 -13.39
C MET A 162 1.38 0.97 -12.81
N VAL A 163 2.01 0.15 -13.62
CA VAL A 163 3.19 -0.64 -13.28
C VAL A 163 4.30 -0.42 -14.29
N MET A 164 5.54 -0.45 -13.81
CA MET A 164 6.75 -0.39 -14.62
C MET A 164 7.47 -1.74 -14.54
N LEU A 165 7.70 -2.35 -15.71
CA LEU A 165 8.41 -3.62 -15.84
C LEU A 165 9.58 -3.47 -16.83
N PRO A 166 10.69 -4.18 -16.62
CA PRO A 166 11.75 -4.28 -17.62
C PRO A 166 11.22 -5.02 -18.86
N GLU A 167 11.62 -4.54 -20.05
CA GLU A 167 11.53 -5.27 -21.31
C GLU A 167 12.86 -5.08 -22.04
N GLY A 168 13.64 -6.16 -22.12
CA GLY A 168 15.00 -6.13 -22.65
C GLY A 168 15.91 -5.14 -21.88
N LEU A 169 16.41 -4.11 -22.57
CA LEU A 169 17.25 -3.04 -22.01
C LEU A 169 16.45 -1.79 -21.58
N SER A 170 15.13 -1.81 -21.75
CA SER A 170 14.25 -0.67 -21.51
C SER A 170 13.20 -0.99 -20.43
N ASN A 171 12.42 0.02 -20.04
CA ASN A 171 11.26 -0.18 -19.16
C ASN A 171 9.98 0.07 -19.92
N ASN A 172 9.02 -0.83 -19.78
CA ASN A 172 7.66 -0.65 -20.24
C ASN A 172 6.74 -0.16 -19.14
N LEU A 173 5.74 0.59 -19.54
CA LEU A 173 4.61 0.95 -18.70
C LEU A 173 3.39 0.13 -19.12
N SER A 174 2.70 -0.41 -18.14
CA SER A 174 1.39 -1.03 -18.33
C SER A 174 0.44 -0.55 -17.25
N PHE A 175 -0.85 -0.60 -17.54
CA PHE A 175 -1.87 -0.20 -16.59
C PHE A 175 -3.06 -1.16 -16.57
N TRP A 176 -3.77 -1.11 -15.45
CA TRP A 176 -5.00 -1.86 -15.21
C TRP A 176 -6.04 -0.95 -14.56
N ARG A 177 -7.30 -1.11 -14.95
CA ARG A 177 -8.46 -0.44 -14.36
C ARG A 177 -9.44 -1.49 -13.84
N PRO A 178 -10.23 -1.18 -12.80
CA PRO A 178 -11.33 -2.03 -12.38
C PRO A 178 -12.26 -2.39 -13.55
N GLY A 179 -12.39 -3.69 -13.82
CA GLY A 179 -13.16 -4.23 -14.95
C GLY A 179 -12.31 -4.66 -16.15
N ASP A 180 -11.04 -4.27 -16.23
CA ASP A 180 -10.13 -4.77 -17.26
C ASP A 180 -9.83 -6.25 -17.04
N LEU A 181 -9.96 -7.05 -18.10
CA LEU A 181 -9.64 -8.48 -18.09
C LEU A 181 -8.14 -8.78 -18.22
N ARG A 182 -7.35 -7.80 -18.65
CA ARG A 182 -5.91 -7.91 -18.91
C ARG A 182 -5.20 -6.58 -18.63
N TRP A 183 -3.88 -6.63 -18.51
CA TRP A 183 -3.04 -5.44 -18.48
C TRP A 183 -2.99 -4.77 -19.86
N ASN A 184 -3.05 -3.44 -19.87
CA ASN A 184 -2.94 -2.62 -21.08
C ASN A 184 -1.55 -2.00 -21.17
N ARG A 185 -0.81 -2.31 -22.23
CA ARG A 185 0.52 -1.75 -22.48
C ARG A 185 0.41 -0.31 -23.01
N ILE A 186 1.27 0.58 -22.53
CA ILE A 186 1.43 1.92 -23.11
C ILE A 186 2.46 1.81 -24.24
N ILE A 187 2.02 2.10 -25.46
CA ILE A 187 2.87 2.16 -26.65
C ILE A 187 3.25 3.62 -26.87
N TRP A 188 4.55 3.88 -26.98
CA TRP A 188 5.06 5.19 -27.39
C TRP A 188 5.25 5.14 -28.91
N ASP A 189 4.51 5.95 -29.66
CA ASP A 189 4.86 6.20 -31.05
C ASP A 189 6.08 7.14 -31.04
N GLU A 190 7.28 6.61 -31.34
CA GLU A 190 8.39 7.47 -31.72
C GLU A 190 8.05 8.10 -33.07
N PRO A 191 8.04 9.45 -33.20
CA PRO A 191 7.89 10.06 -34.51
C PRO A 191 9.09 9.61 -35.35
N GLU A 192 8.80 9.02 -36.52
CA GLU A 192 9.82 8.74 -37.53
C GLU A 192 10.57 10.05 -37.80
N HIS A 193 11.79 10.16 -37.27
CA HIS A 193 12.71 11.21 -37.68
C HIS A 193 13.14 10.87 -39.10
N VAL A 194 12.34 11.34 -40.07
CA VAL A 194 12.75 11.40 -41.46
C VAL A 194 13.86 12.43 -41.52
N ASP A 195 15.11 11.96 -41.61
CA ASP A 195 16.25 12.79 -41.94
C ASP A 195 15.93 13.50 -43.27
N VAL A 196 15.62 14.80 -43.19
CA VAL A 196 15.53 15.65 -44.37
C VAL A 196 16.97 15.93 -44.79
N THR A 197 17.33 15.28 -45.89
CA THR A 197 18.63 15.31 -46.61
C THR A 197 19.23 16.70 -46.78
#